data_AF-A0A6V7KY87-F1
#
_entry.id   AF-A0A6V7KY87-F1
#
_cell.length_a   1.000
_cell.length_b   1.000
_cell.length_c   1.000
_cell.angle_alpha   90.00
_cell.angle_beta   90.00
_cell.angle_gamma   90.00
#
_symmetry.space_group_name_H-M   'P 1'
#
loop_
_entity.id
_entity.type
_entity.pdbx_description
1 polymer ?
#
loop_
_entity_poly.entity_id
_entity_poly.type
_entity_poly.pdbx_seq_one_letter_code
_entity_poly.pdbx_strand_id
1 'polypeptide(L)' 'RTKNALQAHPDGNHLVYSMGNKLTIKNIETGQQDFLSGHTDIVTTLCVSKCGNYIASGQLTHLGFK' A
#
# COMPACT_ATOMS: atom_id res chain seq x y z
N ARG A 1 -14.23 0.39 -2.76
CA ARG A 1 -13.57 -0.89 -2.36
C ARG A 1 -12.27 -1.00 -3.15
N THR A 2 -11.13 -0.88 -2.49
CA THR A 2 -9.80 -1.03 -3.10
C THR A 2 -9.65 -2.47 -3.61
N LYS A 3 -9.52 -2.68 -4.92
CA LYS A 3 -9.15 -4.00 -5.45
C LYS A 3 -7.73 -4.30 -4.96
N ASN A 4 -7.51 -5.51 -4.41
CA ASN A 4 -6.21 -5.98 -3.92
C ASN A 4 -5.57 -5.09 -2.82
N ALA A 5 -6.37 -4.64 -1.86
CA ALA A 5 -5.93 -3.80 -0.74
C ALA A 5 -4.88 -4.44 0.20
N LEU A 6 -4.61 -5.73 0.03
CA LEU A 6 -3.63 -6.52 0.77
C LEU A 6 -2.83 -7.36 -0.23
N GLN A 7 -1.52 -7.27 -0.17
CA GLN A 7 -0.58 -8.05 -0.98
C GLN A 7 0.50 -8.65 -0.10
N ALA A 8 0.90 -9.88 -0.41
CA ALA A 8 2.09 -10.49 0.16
C ALA A 8 3.32 -9.94 -0.57
N HIS A 9 4.33 -9.55 0.18
CA HIS A 9 5.62 -9.17 -0.37
C HIS A 9 6.37 -10.45 -0.83
N PRO A 10 7.13 -10.41 -1.94
CA PRO A 10 7.80 -11.59 -2.47
C PRO A 10 8.90 -12.19 -1.57
N ASP A 11 9.32 -11.50 -0.51
CA ASP A 11 10.24 -12.06 0.50
C ASP A 11 9.58 -13.08 1.44
N GLY A 12 8.26 -13.20 1.42
CA GLY A 12 7.50 -14.12 2.27
C GLY A 12 7.32 -13.67 3.72
N ASN A 13 7.96 -12.57 4.15
CA ASN A 13 7.98 -12.13 5.54
C ASN A 13 7.17 -10.85 5.79
N HIS A 14 6.83 -10.12 4.73
CA HIS A 14 6.06 -8.88 4.84
C HIS A 14 4.70 -8.91 4.14
N LEU A 15 3.72 -8.25 4.74
CA LEU A 15 2.42 -7.92 4.14
C LEU A 15 2.36 -6.43 3.85
N VAL A 16 1.84 -6.06 2.69
CA VAL A 16 1.63 -4.66 2.30
C VAL A 16 0.13 -4.43 2.13
N TYR A 17 -0.41 -3.43 2.82
CA TYR A 17 -1.81 -3.05 2.69
C TYR A 17 -2.03 -1.55 2.89
N SER A 18 -3.15 -1.04 2.41
CA SER A 18 -3.53 0.36 2.59
C SER A 18 -4.49 0.54 3.78
N MET A 19 -4.27 1.59 4.57
CA MET A 19 -5.16 2.02 5.65
C MET A 19 -5.43 3.52 5.53
N GLY A 20 -6.61 3.88 5.01
CA GLY A 20 -6.97 5.27 4.73
C GLY A 20 -6.08 5.86 3.64
N ASN A 21 -5.31 6.90 3.97
CA ASN A 21 -4.36 7.57 3.08
C ASN A 21 -2.90 7.12 3.28
N LYS A 22 -2.66 6.05 4.04
CA LYS A 22 -1.31 5.52 4.27
C LYS A 22 -1.21 4.09 3.78
N LEU A 23 0.01 3.68 3.46
CA LEU A 23 0.35 2.29 3.28
C LEU A 23 1.04 1.75 4.52
N THR A 24 0.80 0.49 4.83
CA THR A 24 1.41 -0.23 5.93
C THR A 24 2.18 -1.42 5.36
N ILE A 25 3.42 -1.56 5.81
CA ILE A 25 4.26 -2.75 5.62
C ILE A 25 4.34 -3.43 6.98
N LYS A 26 3.82 -4.64 7.07
CA LYS A 26 3.77 -5.41 8.32
C LYS A 26 4.68 -6.62 8.21
N ASN A 27 5.63 -6.75 9.13
CA ASN A 27 6.37 -7.98 9.33
C ASN A 27 5.45 -9.04 9.97
N ILE A 28 5.37 -10.23 9.36
CA ILE A 28 4.46 -11.30 9.77
C ILE A 28 4.92 -11.94 11.08
N GLU A 29 6.23 -12.16 11.24
CA GLU A 29 6.81 -12.86 12.38
C GLU A 29 6.81 -11.99 13.64
N THR A 30 7.28 -10.75 13.51
CA THR A 30 7.43 -9.83 14.65
C THR A 30 6.17 -9.01 14.92
N GLY A 31 5.27 -8.91 13.93
CA GLY A 31 4.10 -8.04 13.98
C GLY A 31 4.41 -6.55 13.84
N GLN A 32 5.68 -6.18 13.66
CA GLN A 32 6.10 -4.79 13.49
C GLN A 32 5.47 -4.18 12.24
N GLN A 33 5.12 -2.90 12.31
CA GLN A 33 4.47 -2.17 11.23
C GLN A 33 5.22 -0.88 10.92
N ASP A 34 5.53 -0.70 9.64
CA ASP A 34 6.07 0.52 9.07
C ASP A 34 5.02 1.19 8.19
N PHE A 35 5.06 2.52 8.12
CA PHE A 35 4.06 3.30 7.43
C PHE A 35 4.69 4.16 6.34
N LEU A 36 4.18 4.04 5.11
CA LEU A 36 4.51 4.95 4.03
C LEU A 36 3.44 6.03 3.96
N SER A 37 3.89 7.28 4.09
CA SER A 37 3.04 8.47 4.04
C SER A 37 3.37 9.29 2.79
N GLY A 38 2.37 9.95 2.22
CA GLY A 38 2.54 10.79 1.03
C GLY A 38 1.21 11.09 0.34
N HIS A 39 0.28 10.14 0.37
CA HIS A 39 -1.06 10.38 -0.14
C HIS A 39 -1.86 11.32 0.77
N THR A 40 -2.57 12.26 0.13
CA THR A 40 -3.44 13.22 0.80
C THR A 40 -4.89 12.75 0.91
N ASP A 41 -5.24 11.67 0.22
CA ASP A 41 -6.58 11.08 0.18
C ASP A 41 -6.50 9.54 0.21
N ILE A 42 -7.66 8.89 0.25
CA ILE A 42 -7.84 7.45 0.39
C ILE A 42 -7.09 6.72 -0.73
N VAL A 43 -6.25 5.76 -0.34
CA VAL A 43 -5.60 4.85 -1.28
C VAL A 43 -6.62 3.87 -1.84
N THR A 44 -6.75 3.85 -3.15
CA THR A 44 -7.73 3.05 -3.89
C THR A 44 -7.12 1.86 -4.63
N THR A 45 -5.80 1.85 -4.80
CA THR A 45 -5.06 0.75 -5.44
C THR A 45 -3.64 0.62 -4.90
N LEU A 46 -3.11 -0.60 -4.94
CA LEU A 46 -1.79 -0.98 -4.46
C LEU A 46 -1.22 -2.10 -5.36
N CYS A 47 0.08 -2.06 -5.64
CA CYS A 47 0.82 -3.17 -6.24
C CYS A 47 2.26 -3.22 -5.70
N VAL A 48 2.77 -4.43 -5.44
CA VAL A 48 4.17 -4.70 -5.09
C VAL A 48 4.90 -5.24 -6.32
N SER A 49 6.09 -4.70 -6.61
CA SER A 49 6.94 -5.19 -7.68
C SER A 49 7.39 -6.63 -7.41
N LYS A 50 7.57 -7.43 -8.46
CA LYS A 50 8.07 -8.81 -8.34
C LYS A 50 9.48 -8.89 -7.75
N CYS A 51 10.29 -7.84 -7.89
CA CYS A 51 11.61 -7.76 -7.26
C CYS A 51 11.55 -7.33 -5.78
N GLY A 52 10.37 -7.01 -5.24
CA GLY A 52 10.18 -6.56 -3.85
C GLY A 52 10.58 -5.10 -3.57
N ASN A 53 11.46 -4.51 -4.38
CA ASN A 53 12.05 -3.21 -4.06
C ASN A 53 11.14 -2.00 -4.28
N TYR A 54 9.96 -2.17 -4.86
CA TYR A 54 9.08 -1.05 -5.21
C TYR A 54 7.61 -1.35 -4.89
N ILE A 55 6.92 -0.33 -4.42
CA ILE A 55 5.47 -0.34 -4.19
C ILE A 55 4.87 0.81 -5.02
N ALA A 56 3.85 0.49 -5.81
CA ALA A 56 3.05 1.46 -6.54
C ALA A 56 1.69 1.61 -5.85
N SER A 57 1.25 2.85 -5.65
CA SER A 57 -0.03 3.16 -5.01
C SER A 57 -0.72 4.34 -5.67
N GLY A 58 -2.05 4.31 -5.67
CA GLY A 58 -2.87 5.38 -6.22
C GLY A 58 -3.94 5.82 -5.23
N GLN A 59 -4.10 7.14 -5.07
CA GLN A 59 -5.17 7.72 -4.26
C GLN A 59 -6.37 8.12 -5.09
N LEU A 60 -7.52 8.25 -4.44
CA LEU A 60 -8.68 8.90 -5.03
C LEU A 60 -8.28 10.32 -5.42
N THR A 61 -8.33 10.60 -6.72
CA THR A 61 -8.16 11.96 -7.23
C THR A 61 -9.53 12.44 -7.66
N HIS A 62 -9.96 13.59 -7.16
CA HIS A 62 -11.17 14.21 -7.65
C HIS A 62 -10.93 14.66 -9.09
N LEU A 63 -11.82 14.30 -10.02
CA LEU A 63 -11.81 14.80 -11.41
C LEU A 63 -12.20 16.29 -11.44
N GLY A 64 -11.42 17.12 -10.76
CA GLY A 64 -11.54 18.56 -10.79
C GLY A 64 -10.64 19.14 -11.88
N PHE A 65 -11.00 18.90 -13.15
CA PHE A 65 -10.63 19.89 -14.16
C PHE A 65 -11.48 21.13 -13.89
N LYS A 66 -10.81 22.24 -13.59
CA LYS A 66 -11.38 23.58 -13.66
C LYS A 66 -10.52 24.40 -14.60
#